data_AF-A0A1C5EP25-F1
#
_entry.id   AF-A0A1C5EP25-F1
#
_cell.length_a   1.000
_cell.length_b   1.000
_cell.length_c   1.000
_cell.angle_alpha   90.00
_cell.angle_beta   90.00
_cell.angle_gamma   90.00
#
_symmetry.space_group_name_H-M   'P 1'
#
loop_
_entity.id
_entity.type
_entity.pdbx_description
1 polymer ?
#
loop_
_entity_poly.entity_id
_entity_poly.type
_entity_poly.pdbx_seq_one_letter_code
_entity_poly.pdbx_strand_id
1 'polypeptide(L)'
;MRRATAVSASVLTVGALFVLAPVGVTPKGCGDLSGGRLCIEGPIGGTGRFTTWYVQHEDRPATAVRLGYQRKDHRIVAFPGWFGTQHTRGGRAELGGTLDTAPGECVRGLLEHQDKTYVTQWRCS
;
A
#
# COMPACT_ATOMS: atom_id res chain seq x y z
N MET A 1 -4.13 -38.32 -65.97
CA MET A 1 -5.14 -38.27 -64.89
C MET A 1 -4.52 -37.57 -63.68
N ARG A 2 -5.35 -36.83 -62.94
CA ARG A 2 -5.09 -35.81 -61.89
C ARG A 2 -4.08 -36.26 -60.80
N ARG A 3 -3.35 -35.39 -60.10
CA ARG A 3 -3.87 -34.41 -59.11
C ARG A 3 -2.85 -33.34 -58.72
N ALA A 4 -3.43 -32.24 -58.24
CA ALA A 4 -2.87 -30.92 -58.05
C ALA A 4 -2.00 -30.78 -56.80
N THR A 5 -0.94 -29.99 -56.94
CA THR A 5 -0.21 -29.30 -55.88
C THR A 5 -0.71 -27.86 -55.78
N ALA A 6 -1.19 -27.44 -54.62
CA ALA A 6 -0.90 -26.12 -54.05
C ALA A 6 -1.46 -26.01 -52.63
N VAL A 7 -0.57 -25.56 -51.75
CA VAL A 7 -0.64 -25.48 -50.30
C VAL A 7 -1.62 -24.38 -49.86
N SER A 8 -2.54 -24.70 -48.95
CA SER A 8 -3.29 -23.68 -48.20
C SER A 8 -2.39 -23.07 -47.14
N ALA A 9 -1.98 -21.81 -47.33
CA ALA A 9 -1.27 -21.03 -46.33
C ALA A 9 -2.29 -20.30 -45.45
N SER A 10 -2.58 -20.87 -44.28
CA SER A 10 -3.38 -20.21 -43.25
C SER A 10 -2.48 -19.29 -42.43
N VAL A 11 -2.49 -17.99 -42.70
CA VAL A 11 -1.79 -17.00 -41.87
C VAL A 11 -2.65 -16.72 -40.63
N LEU A 12 -2.25 -17.32 -39.49
CA LEU A 12 -2.80 -17.01 -38.17
C LEU A 12 -2.12 -15.75 -37.63
N THR A 13 -2.74 -14.59 -37.83
CA THR A 13 -2.38 -13.37 -37.10
C THR A 13 -2.86 -13.49 -35.66
N VAL A 14 -1.96 -13.86 -34.75
CA VAL A 14 -2.22 -13.78 -33.30
C VAL A 14 -2.09 -12.31 -32.89
N GLY A 15 -3.21 -11.60 -32.82
CA GLY A 15 -3.28 -10.27 -32.24
C GLY A 15 -3.13 -10.35 -30.72
N ALA A 16 -1.98 -9.94 -30.20
CA ALA A 16 -1.77 -9.79 -28.76
C ALA A 16 -2.58 -8.57 -28.26
N LEU A 17 -3.71 -8.83 -27.61
CA LEU A 17 -4.45 -7.82 -26.86
C LEU A 17 -3.69 -7.51 -25.56
N PHE A 18 -2.92 -6.43 -25.56
CA PHE A 18 -2.40 -5.84 -24.32
C PHE A 18 -3.57 -5.20 -23.56
N VAL A 19 -4.17 -5.96 -22.65
CA VAL A 19 -5.12 -5.43 -21.67
C VAL A 19 -4.33 -4.60 -20.67
N LEU A 20 -4.31 -3.28 -20.86
CA LEU A 20 -3.82 -2.34 -19.87
C LEU A 20 -4.75 -2.43 -18.66
N ALA A 21 -4.31 -3.12 -17.60
CA ALA A 21 -5.01 -3.10 -16.33
C ALA A 21 -5.13 -1.63 -15.87
N PRO A 22 -6.31 -1.20 -15.38
CA PRO A 22 -6.44 0.15 -14.86
C PRO A 22 -5.43 0.35 -13.75
N VAL A 23 -4.53 1.31 -13.93
CA VAL A 23 -3.58 1.76 -12.91
C VAL A 23 -4.44 2.46 -11.85
N GLY A 24 -4.99 1.67 -10.93
CA GLY A 24 -5.86 2.18 -9.87
C GLY A 24 -5.09 3.21 -9.07
N VAL A 25 -5.64 4.41 -8.95
CA VAL A 25 -5.07 5.46 -8.09
C VAL A 25 -4.88 4.90 -6.69
N THR A 26 -3.67 5.02 -6.13
CA THR A 26 -3.39 4.59 -4.76
C THR A 26 -4.35 5.36 -3.82
N PRO A 27 -5.17 4.67 -3.01
CA PRO A 27 -6.16 5.34 -2.16
C PRO A 27 -5.50 6.37 -1.24
N LYS A 28 -6.21 7.45 -0.90
CA LYS A 28 -5.69 8.47 0.02
C LYS A 28 -5.28 7.81 1.34
N GLY A 29 -4.05 8.07 1.79
CA GLY A 29 -3.48 7.45 2.99
C GLY A 29 -2.73 6.16 2.74
N CYS A 30 -2.69 5.69 1.50
CA CYS A 30 -1.84 4.60 1.08
C CYS A 30 -0.58 5.12 0.38
N GLY A 31 0.49 4.33 0.45
CA GLY A 31 1.71 4.50 -0.32
C GLY A 31 2.21 3.13 -0.78
N ASP A 32 2.50 3.02 -2.08
CA ASP A 32 3.15 1.84 -2.64
C ASP A 32 4.65 1.93 -2.35
N LEU A 33 5.18 0.87 -1.74
CA LEU A 33 6.59 0.66 -1.43
C LEU A 33 7.12 -0.43 -2.37
N SER A 34 8.45 -0.50 -2.54
CA SER A 34 9.06 -1.56 -3.34
C SER A 34 8.73 -2.97 -2.83
N GLY A 35 8.48 -3.12 -1.52
CA GLY A 35 8.17 -4.41 -0.89
C GLY A 35 6.68 -4.69 -0.66
N GLY A 36 5.79 -3.72 -0.88
CA GLY A 36 4.38 -3.85 -0.50
C GLY A 36 3.63 -2.52 -0.46
N ARG A 37 2.41 -2.54 0.02
CA ARG A 37 1.56 -1.36 0.22
C ARG A 37 1.37 -1.08 1.69
N LEU A 38 1.65 0.16 2.10
CA LEU A 38 1.41 0.69 3.44
C LEU A 38 0.22 1.64 3.40
N CYS A 39 -0.72 1.52 4.32
CA CYS A 39 -1.86 2.43 4.43
C CYS A 39 -2.15 2.82 5.87
N ILE A 40 -2.77 3.99 6.04
CA ILE A 40 -3.34 4.45 7.30
C ILE A 40 -4.80 4.91 7.11
N GLU A 41 -5.66 4.46 8.01
CA GLU A 41 -7.09 4.74 8.06
C GLU A 41 -7.46 5.26 9.45
N GLY A 42 -8.50 6.10 9.52
CA GLY A 42 -8.94 6.76 10.75
C GLY A 42 -9.52 8.15 10.52
N PRO A 43 -10.31 8.67 11.47
CA PRO A 43 -10.90 10.00 11.42
C PRO A 43 -9.86 11.06 11.84
N ILE A 44 -9.64 12.06 11.00
CA ILE A 44 -8.73 13.18 11.30
C ILE A 44 -9.57 14.40 11.68
N GLY A 45 -9.15 15.13 12.70
CA GLY A 45 -9.90 16.28 13.22
C GLY A 45 -10.77 15.98 14.43
N GLY A 46 -10.64 14.77 15.00
CA GLY A 46 -11.23 14.41 16.28
C GLY A 46 -10.62 13.14 16.87
N THR A 47 -11.20 12.67 17.98
CA THR A 47 -10.84 11.41 18.61
C THR A 47 -11.41 10.22 17.85
N GLY A 48 -10.58 9.22 17.55
CA GLY A 48 -11.06 7.98 16.98
C GLY A 48 -9.98 6.93 16.75
N ARG A 49 -10.41 5.76 16.30
CA ARG A 49 -9.50 4.64 16.03
C ARG A 49 -8.77 4.86 14.72
N PHE A 50 -7.46 4.78 14.78
CA PHE A 50 -6.59 4.70 13.61
C PHE A 50 -6.04 3.29 13.45
N THR A 51 -5.88 2.88 12.20
CA THR A 51 -5.30 1.60 11.82
C THR A 51 -4.23 1.85 10.79
N THR A 52 -3.02 1.33 11.02
CA THR A 52 -1.97 1.24 10.01
C THR A 52 -1.78 -0.21 9.62
N TRP A 53 -1.75 -0.48 8.32
CA TRP A 53 -1.58 -1.81 7.81
C TRP A 53 -0.59 -1.85 6.66
N TYR A 54 0.08 -3.00 6.53
CA TYR A 54 1.04 -3.30 5.49
C TYR A 54 0.70 -4.64 4.84
N VAL A 55 0.75 -4.67 3.52
CA VAL A 55 0.60 -5.88 2.70
C VAL A 55 1.81 -6.01 1.80
N GLN A 56 2.52 -7.14 1.88
CA GLN A 56 3.65 -7.45 1.01
C GLN A 56 3.18 -7.63 -0.44
N HIS A 57 3.96 -7.14 -1.40
CA HIS A 57 3.80 -7.58 -2.80
C HIS A 57 4.44 -8.97 -2.89
N GLU A 58 3.66 -9.99 -3.28
CA GLU A 58 4.05 -11.42 -3.40
C GLU A 58 4.10 -12.21 -2.07
N ASP A 59 4.19 -13.55 -2.17
CA ASP A 59 4.35 -14.51 -1.06
C ASP A 59 5.75 -14.43 -0.44
N ARG A 60 6.04 -13.29 0.17
CA ARG A 60 7.29 -13.08 0.91
C ARG A 60 7.25 -13.79 2.27
N PRO A 61 8.42 -14.16 2.81
CA PRO A 61 8.50 -14.69 4.16
C PRO A 61 7.87 -13.76 5.19
N ALA A 62 7.31 -14.38 6.25
CA ALA A 62 6.82 -13.65 7.40
C ALA A 62 7.92 -12.74 7.95
N THR A 63 7.60 -11.47 8.16
CA THR A 63 8.58 -10.48 8.59
C THR A 63 8.04 -9.59 9.68
N ALA A 64 8.88 -9.27 10.66
CA ALA A 64 8.54 -8.32 11.70
C ALA A 64 8.57 -6.90 11.12
N VAL A 65 7.47 -6.18 11.27
CA VAL A 65 7.35 -4.76 10.91
C VAL A 65 6.83 -3.99 12.13
N ARG A 66 7.38 -2.80 12.38
CA ARG A 66 6.82 -1.87 13.35
C ARG A 66 5.88 -0.92 12.64
N LEU A 67 4.62 -0.88 13.04
CA LEU A 67 3.60 -0.03 12.43
C LEU A 67 3.25 1.12 13.37
N GLY A 68 3.01 2.27 12.77
CA GLY A 68 2.76 3.49 13.52
C GLY A 68 2.21 4.61 12.65
N TYR A 69 2.33 5.82 13.17
CA TYR A 69 1.81 7.02 12.55
C TYR A 69 2.72 8.21 12.85
N GLN A 70 2.56 9.27 12.08
CA GLN A 70 3.05 10.60 12.45
C GLN A 70 1.90 11.57 12.38
N ARG A 71 1.97 12.58 13.24
CA ARG A 71 1.04 13.71 13.28
C ARG A 71 1.82 14.99 13.05
N LYS A 72 1.23 15.94 12.34
CA LYS A 72 1.75 17.31 12.29
C LYS A 72 0.63 18.31 12.25
N ASP A 73 0.91 19.48 12.78
CA ASP A 73 0.17 20.71 12.56
C ASP A 73 1.16 21.89 12.66
N HIS A 74 0.68 23.08 12.96
CA HIS A 74 1.52 24.25 13.19
C HIS A 74 2.36 24.20 14.50
N ARG A 75 2.14 23.21 15.38
CA ARG A 75 2.80 23.04 16.68
C ARG A 75 3.55 21.71 16.81
N ILE A 76 3.05 20.65 16.19
CA ILE A 76 3.54 19.27 16.28
C ILE A 76 4.45 18.97 15.09
N VAL A 77 5.68 18.55 15.39
CA VAL A 77 6.72 18.27 14.39
C VAL A 77 6.85 16.77 14.10
N ALA A 78 5.88 16.18 13.39
CA ALA A 78 5.97 14.87 12.71
C ALA A 78 6.69 13.72 13.46
N PHE A 79 6.66 13.68 14.79
CA PHE A 79 7.35 12.65 15.56
C PHE A 79 6.63 11.29 15.38
N PRO A 80 7.40 10.18 15.38
CA PRO A 80 6.82 8.86 15.24
C PRO A 80 6.07 8.43 16.51
N GLY A 81 4.78 8.12 16.34
CA GLY A 81 4.00 7.33 17.29
C GLY A 81 3.89 5.90 16.80
N TRP A 82 4.04 4.91 17.69
CA TRP A 82 4.05 3.50 17.32
C TRP A 82 2.86 2.76 17.93
N PHE A 83 2.17 1.97 17.11
CA PHE A 83 1.17 1.02 17.59
C PHE A 83 1.81 -0.26 18.09
N GLY A 84 2.95 -0.66 17.53
CA GLY A 84 3.72 -1.81 17.97
C GLY A 84 4.41 -2.53 16.81
N THR A 85 4.94 -3.72 17.12
CA THR A 85 5.60 -4.59 16.15
C THR A 85 4.79 -5.87 15.97
N GLN A 86 4.58 -6.26 14.71
CA GLN A 86 3.87 -7.49 14.36
C GLN A 86 4.55 -8.21 13.20
N HIS A 87 4.58 -9.55 13.26
CA HIS A 87 4.96 -10.36 12.12
C HIS A 87 3.84 -10.40 11.09
N THR A 88 4.19 -10.27 9.81
CA THR A 88 3.21 -10.49 8.73
C THR A 88 2.68 -11.92 8.80
N ARG A 89 1.35 -12.07 8.64
CA ARG A 89 0.64 -13.35 8.51
C ARG A 89 -0.05 -13.37 7.16
N GLY A 90 0.30 -14.32 6.30
CA GLY A 90 -0.17 -14.34 4.91
C GLY A 90 0.15 -13.04 4.17
N GLY A 91 1.36 -12.49 4.39
CA GLY A 91 1.78 -11.24 3.76
C GLY A 91 1.25 -9.95 4.40
N ARG A 92 0.38 -10.01 5.42
CA ARG A 92 -0.27 -8.83 6.01
C ARG A 92 0.10 -8.61 7.48
N ALA A 93 0.33 -7.36 7.86
CA ALA A 93 0.38 -6.90 9.25
C ALA A 93 -0.52 -5.68 9.43
N GLU A 94 -1.20 -5.60 10.58
CA GLU A 94 -2.14 -4.53 10.88
C GLU A 94 -2.13 -4.25 12.38
N LEU A 95 -1.98 -2.98 12.75
CA LEU A 95 -2.03 -2.51 14.13
C LEU A 95 -2.77 -1.18 14.20
N GLY A 96 -3.34 -0.87 15.37
CA GLY A 96 -4.10 0.36 15.54
C GLY A 96 -4.33 0.73 17.00
N GLY A 97 -4.80 1.95 17.19
CA GLY A 97 -5.07 2.54 18.50
C GLY A 97 -5.92 3.79 18.38
N THR A 98 -6.40 4.29 19.50
CA THR A 98 -7.16 5.55 19.54
C THR A 98 -6.22 6.73 19.55
N LEU A 99 -6.43 7.66 18.63
CA LEU A 99 -5.74 8.95 18.59
C LEU A 99 -6.74 10.06 18.84
N ASP A 100 -6.31 11.11 19.53
CA ASP A 100 -7.01 12.38 19.67
C ASP A 100 -6.32 13.41 18.77
N THR A 101 -6.89 13.61 17.57
CA THR A 101 -6.38 14.56 16.58
C THR A 101 -7.24 15.82 16.57
N ALA A 102 -6.63 16.99 16.43
CA ALA A 102 -7.36 18.25 16.30
C ALA A 102 -7.68 18.62 14.83
N PRO A 103 -8.70 19.45 14.57
CA PRO A 103 -8.90 20.06 13.25
C PRO A 103 -7.62 20.79 12.77
N GLY A 104 -7.27 20.60 11.50
CA GLY A 104 -6.04 21.13 10.91
C GLY A 104 -4.79 20.25 11.13
N GLU A 105 -4.90 19.17 11.90
CA GLU A 105 -3.84 18.16 11.94
C GLU A 105 -3.80 17.33 10.65
N CYS A 106 -2.59 16.89 10.31
CA CYS A 106 -2.34 15.88 9.30
C CYS A 106 -1.76 14.62 9.92
N VAL A 107 -2.17 13.46 9.41
CA VAL A 107 -1.69 12.14 9.82
C VAL A 107 -1.13 11.39 8.61
N ARG A 108 -0.05 10.62 8.82
CA ARG A 108 0.46 9.63 7.85
C ARG A 108 0.87 8.34 8.54
N GLY A 109 0.85 7.23 7.82
CA GLY A 109 1.27 5.92 8.32
C GLY A 109 2.78 5.77 8.32
N LEU A 110 3.29 4.96 9.25
CA LEU A 110 4.69 4.55 9.34
C LEU A 110 4.82 3.04 9.25
N LEU A 111 5.89 2.61 8.61
CA LEU A 111 6.44 1.27 8.72
C LEU A 111 7.93 1.36 8.98
N GLU A 112 8.41 0.63 9.97
CA GLU A 112 9.84 0.40 10.19
C GLU A 112 10.17 -1.08 9.99
N HIS A 113 11.20 -1.33 9.18
CA HIS A 113 11.70 -2.67 8.89
C HIS A 113 13.19 -2.59 8.54
N GLN A 114 14.02 -3.38 9.23
CA GLN A 114 15.48 -3.41 9.03
C GLN A 114 16.10 -2.00 9.04
N ASP A 115 15.79 -1.21 10.07
CA ASP A 115 16.26 0.18 10.27
C ASP A 115 15.87 1.17 9.16
N LYS A 116 14.99 0.77 8.24
CA LYS A 116 14.41 1.65 7.22
C LYS A 116 13.01 2.06 7.63
N THR A 117 12.76 3.36 7.59
CA THR A 117 11.42 3.93 7.80
C THR A 117 10.77 4.27 6.46
N TYR A 118 9.55 3.81 6.29
CA TYR A 118 8.69 4.11 5.16
C TYR A 118 7.47 4.86 5.66
N VAL A 119 6.96 5.79 4.86
CA VAL A 119 5.87 6.68 5.24
C VAL A 119 4.85 6.77 4.12
N THR A 120 3.57 6.90 4.47
CA THR A 120 2.53 7.25 3.48
C THR A 120 2.52 8.74 3.20
N GLN A 121 1.74 9.17 2.21
CA GLN A 121 1.39 10.57 2.05
C GLN A 121 0.61 11.08 3.27
N TRP A 122 0.69 12.39 3.51
CA TRP A 122 -0.10 13.07 4.54
C TRP A 122 -1.58 13.09 4.14
N ARG A 123 -2.45 12.81 5.11
CA ARG A 123 -3.89 13.11 5.07
C ARG A 123 -4.16 14.20 6.09
N CYS A 124 -4.94 15.22 5.74
CA CYS A 124 -5.28 16.31 6.63
C CYS A 124 -6.80 16.45 6.76
N SER A 125 -7.25 17.03 7.86
CA SER A 125 -8.64 17.48 8.03
C SER A 125 -8.89 18.83 7.38
#